data_AF-D4H791-F1
#
_entry.id   AF-D4H791-F1
#
_cell.length_a   1.000
_cell.length_b   1.000
_cell.length_c   1.000
_cell.angle_alpha   90.00
_cell.angle_beta   90.00
_cell.angle_gamma   90.00
#
_symmetry.space_group_name_H-M   'P 1'
#
loop_
_entity.id
_entity.type
_entity.pdbx_description
1 polymer ?
#
loop_
_entity_poly.entity_id
_entity_poly.type
_entity_poly.pdbx_seq_one_letter_code
_entity_poly.pdbx_strand_id
1 'polypeptide(L)'
;MHDVLNSERFKALIRKRWTFSFIMLMILFVIYYGYVLLIAFDKDFIAQKVGEHTTVGIYLTVGVIISAWLLTVIYVVWANKVYDKEVEELKKML
;
A
#
# COMPACT_ATOMS: atom_id res chain seq x y z
N MET A 1 -30.53 11.81 -8.97
CA MET A 1 -29.69 10.74 -8.36
C MET A 1 -28.94 9.90 -9.39
N HIS A 2 -29.56 9.50 -10.52
CA HIS A 2 -28.92 8.65 -11.53
C HIS A 2 -27.84 9.35 -12.39
N ASP A 3 -27.93 10.66 -12.65
CA ASP A 3 -26.99 11.35 -13.56
C ASP A 3 -25.60 11.63 -12.98
N VAL A 4 -25.48 11.73 -11.65
CA VAL A 4 -24.20 12.06 -10.99
C VAL A 4 -23.22 10.88 -11.06
N LEU A 5 -23.74 9.64 -10.94
CA LEU A 5 -22.98 8.39 -11.02
C LEU A 5 -22.50 8.06 -12.44
N ASN A 6 -23.18 8.58 -13.47
CA ASN A 6 -22.81 8.38 -14.88
C ASN A 6 -21.93 9.48 -15.46
N SER A 7 -21.65 10.54 -14.68
CA SER A 7 -20.79 11.64 -15.12
C SER A 7 -19.36 11.15 -15.40
N GLU A 8 -18.77 11.61 -16.51
CA GLU A 8 -17.37 11.33 -16.88
C GLU A 8 -16.39 11.66 -15.74
N ARG A 9 -16.74 12.67 -14.93
CA ARG A 9 -15.99 13.10 -13.75
C ARG A 9 -15.93 12.04 -12.65
N PHE A 10 -17.02 11.34 -12.37
CA PHE A 10 -17.07 10.25 -11.38
C PHE A 10 -16.28 9.03 -11.87
N LYS A 11 -16.38 8.69 -13.15
CA LYS A 11 -15.59 7.60 -13.76
C LYS A 11 -14.09 7.88 -13.76
N ALA A 12 -13.67 9.11 -14.05
CA ALA A 12 -12.28 9.54 -14.00
C ALA A 12 -11.70 9.42 -12.58
N LEU A 13 -12.50 9.74 -11.58
CA LEU A 13 -12.12 9.58 -10.17
C LEU A 13 -11.95 8.11 -9.77
N ILE A 14 -12.91 7.26 -10.09
CA ILE A 14 -12.80 5.81 -9.85
C ILE A 14 -11.52 5.26 -10.50
N ARG A 15 -11.21 5.67 -11.73
CA ARG A 15 -10.01 5.24 -12.44
C ARG A 15 -8.73 5.67 -11.73
N LYS A 16 -8.64 6.91 -11.24
CA LYS A 16 -7.48 7.38 -10.44
C LYS A 16 -7.28 6.55 -9.18
N ARG A 17 -8.37 6.26 -8.45
CA ARG A 17 -8.32 5.41 -7.26
C ARG A 17 -7.87 3.99 -7.59
N TRP A 18 -8.40 3.40 -8.64
CA TRP A 18 -8.00 2.07 -9.06
C TRP A 18 -6.52 1.98 -9.41
N THR A 19 -5.99 2.95 -10.17
CA THR A 19 -4.56 2.98 -10.50
C THR A 19 -3.69 3.09 -9.25
N PHE A 20 -4.06 3.97 -8.30
CA PHE A 20 -3.29 4.14 -7.07
C PHE A 20 -3.33 2.88 -6.18
N SER A 21 -4.52 2.31 -5.97
CA SER A 21 -4.68 1.05 -5.25
C SER A 21 -3.89 -0.09 -5.88
N PHE A 22 -3.86 -0.17 -7.22
CA PHE A 22 -3.10 -1.19 -7.92
C PHE A 22 -1.59 -1.02 -7.76
N ILE A 23 -1.08 0.21 -7.79
CA ILE A 23 0.34 0.47 -7.50
C ILE A 23 0.69 0.05 -6.07
N MET A 24 -0.13 0.40 -5.08
CA MET A 24 0.07 -0.03 -3.69
C MET A 24 0.07 -1.56 -3.56
N LEU A 25 -0.85 -2.24 -4.26
CA LEU A 25 -0.91 -3.70 -4.30
C LEU A 25 0.36 -4.31 -4.91
N MET A 26 0.86 -3.76 -6.01
CA MET A 26 2.10 -4.21 -6.64
C MET A 26 3.29 -4.04 -5.70
N ILE A 27 3.39 -2.90 -5.00
CA ILE A 27 4.47 -2.69 -4.02
C ILE A 27 4.36 -3.68 -2.86
N LEU A 28 3.15 -3.92 -2.35
CA LEU A 28 2.91 -4.91 -1.30
C LEU A 28 3.38 -6.30 -1.75
N PHE A 29 3.05 -6.72 -2.97
CA PHE A 29 3.49 -8.00 -3.52
C PHE A 29 5.01 -8.08 -3.67
N VAL A 30 5.65 -7.02 -4.15
CA VAL A 30 7.12 -6.98 -4.27
C VAL A 30 7.77 -7.15 -2.91
N ILE A 31 7.29 -6.46 -1.87
CA ILE A 31 7.84 -6.58 -0.52
C ILE A 31 7.60 -7.98 0.05
N TYR A 32 6.37 -8.48 -0.04
CA TYR A 32 6.00 -9.77 0.52
C TYR A 32 6.70 -10.94 -0.17
N TYR A 33 6.55 -11.05 -1.49
CA TYR A 33 7.19 -12.13 -2.24
C TYR A 33 8.71 -11.96 -2.29
N GLY A 34 9.23 -10.72 -2.34
CA GLY A 34 10.66 -10.47 -2.23
C GLY A 34 11.24 -11.05 -0.94
N TYR A 35 10.57 -10.83 0.19
CA TYR A 35 10.97 -11.41 1.47
C TYR A 35 10.86 -12.94 1.49
N VAL A 36 9.75 -13.51 0.99
CA VAL A 36 9.57 -14.98 0.90
C VAL A 36 10.66 -15.62 0.04
N LEU A 37 10.98 -15.04 -1.11
CA LEU A 37 12.04 -15.54 -1.99
C LEU A 37 13.41 -15.45 -1.32
N LEU A 38 13.70 -14.39 -0.58
CA LEU A 38 14.95 -14.22 0.13
C LEU A 38 15.13 -15.31 1.21
N ILE A 39 14.08 -15.63 1.96
CA ILE A 39 14.09 -16.75 2.91
C ILE A 39 14.25 -18.11 2.20
N ALA A 40 13.61 -18.27 1.05
CA ALA A 40 13.63 -19.55 0.34
C ALA A 40 15.01 -19.87 -0.24
N PHE A 41 15.68 -18.87 -0.83
CA PHE A 41 16.92 -19.06 -1.58
C PHE A 41 18.18 -18.77 -0.77
N ASP A 42 18.16 -17.85 0.19
CA ASP A 42 19.36 -17.40 0.91
C ASP A 42 19.18 -17.51 2.43
N LYS A 43 19.05 -18.75 2.90
CA LYS A 43 18.88 -19.06 4.32
C LYS A 43 20.09 -18.67 5.16
N ASP A 44 21.29 -18.76 4.58
CA ASP A 44 22.53 -18.43 5.28
C ASP A 44 22.62 -16.93 5.55
N PHE A 45 22.22 -16.09 4.60
CA PHE A 45 22.09 -14.64 4.81
C PHE A 45 21.06 -14.30 5.88
N ILE A 46 19.88 -14.92 5.83
CA ILE A 46 18.83 -14.72 6.84
C ILE A 46 19.29 -15.15 8.24
N ALA A 47 20.06 -16.24 8.33
CA ALA A 47 20.58 -16.78 9.58
C ALA A 47 21.82 -16.04 10.10
N GLN A 48 22.42 -15.14 9.30
CA GLN A 48 23.58 -14.37 9.71
C GLN A 48 23.28 -13.60 10.99
N LYS A 49 24.12 -13.82 12.01
CA LYS A 49 23.98 -13.15 13.30
C LYS A 49 24.39 -11.69 13.19
N VAL A 50 23.60 -10.83 13.83
CA VAL A 50 23.89 -9.42 14.03
C VAL A 50 23.97 -9.22 15.54
N GLY A 51 25.18 -9.11 16.09
CA GLY A 51 25.41 -9.13 17.53
C GLY A 51 25.30 -10.53 18.14
N GLU A 52 25.04 -10.62 19.45
CA GLU A 52 25.03 -11.90 20.18
C GLU A 52 23.72 -12.69 20.08
N HIS A 53 22.58 -12.01 19.88
CA HIS A 53 21.25 -12.60 20.08
C HIS A 53 20.29 -12.48 18.91
N THR A 54 20.58 -11.68 17.89
CA THR A 54 19.66 -11.43 16.77
C THR A 54 20.27 -11.83 15.43
N THR A 55 19.41 -12.04 14.43
CA THR A 55 19.82 -12.37 13.07
C THR A 55 19.32 -11.31 12.08
N VAL A 56 19.95 -11.24 10.91
CA VAL A 56 19.52 -10.39 9.80
C VAL A 56 18.04 -10.63 9.47
N GLY A 57 17.58 -11.89 9.54
CA GLY A 57 16.18 -12.26 9.35
C GLY A 57 15.21 -11.47 10.23
N ILE A 58 15.53 -11.26 11.50
CA ILE A 58 14.66 -10.51 12.42
C ILE A 58 14.50 -9.06 11.95
N TYR A 59 15.60 -8.40 11.59
CA TYR A 59 15.56 -7.03 11.09
C TYR A 59 14.78 -6.90 9.78
N LEU A 60 14.95 -7.85 8.86
CA LEU A 60 14.18 -7.89 7.62
C LEU A 60 12.69 -8.05 7.88
N THR A 61 12.29 -8.97 8.77
CA THR A 61 10.88 -9.14 9.14
C THR A 61 10.29 -7.85 9.73
N VAL A 62 11.02 -7.19 10.63
CA VAL A 62 10.61 -5.91 11.20
C VAL A 62 10.48 -4.85 10.09
N GLY A 63 11.42 -4.80 9.15
CA GLY A 63 11.37 -3.92 7.98
C GLY A 63 10.12 -4.15 7.11
N VAL A 64 9.74 -5.40 6.88
CA VAL A 64 8.51 -5.75 6.14
C VAL A 64 7.26 -5.26 6.89
N ILE A 65 7.19 -5.47 8.21
CA ILE A 65 6.05 -5.02 9.04
C ILE A 65 5.93 -3.49 9.00
N ILE A 66 7.03 -2.77 9.21
CA ILE A 66 7.06 -1.30 9.16
C ILE A 66 6.63 -0.82 7.77
N SER A 67 7.10 -1.47 6.70
CA SER A 67 6.73 -1.11 5.33
C SER A 67 5.24 -1.31 5.07
N ALA A 68 4.63 -2.39 5.58
CA ALA A 68 3.18 -2.62 5.46
C ALA A 68 2.37 -1.53 6.18
N TRP A 69 2.81 -1.13 7.38
CA TRP A 69 2.21 -0.01 8.11
C TRP A 69 2.34 1.31 7.34
N LEU A 70 3.52 1.60 6.80
CA LEU A 70 3.75 2.79 5.99
C LEU A 70 2.85 2.81 4.76
N LEU A 71 2.75 1.71 4.02
CA LEU A 71 1.85 1.60 2.86
C LEU A 71 0.39 1.86 3.26
N THR A 72 -0.04 1.31 4.39
CA THR A 72 -1.40 1.52 4.91
C THR A 72 -1.65 3.00 5.23
N VAL A 73 -0.72 3.64 5.95
CA VAL A 73 -0.82 5.07 6.29
C VAL A 73 -0.84 5.94 5.04
N ILE A 74 0.07 5.68 4.09
CA ILE A 74 0.13 6.39 2.80
C ILE A 74 -1.19 6.25 2.06
N TYR A 75 -1.72 5.03 1.98
CA TYR A 75 -3.00 4.77 1.33
C TYR A 75 -4.15 5.53 1.99
N VAL A 76 -4.25 5.51 3.32
CA VAL A 76 -5.31 6.22 4.06
C VAL A 76 -5.19 7.73 3.87
N VAL A 77 -4.01 8.31 4.00
CA VAL A 77 -3.80 9.76 3.81
C VAL A 77 -4.14 10.17 2.38
N TRP A 78 -3.76 9.37 1.39
CA TRP A 78 -4.09 9.62 -0.01
C TRP A 78 -5.60 9.49 -0.27
N ALA A 79 -6.23 8.43 0.24
CA ALA A 79 -7.66 8.18 0.11
C ALA A 79 -8.47 9.32 0.73
N ASN A 80 -8.11 9.77 1.94
CA ASN A 80 -8.78 10.90 2.60
C ASN A 80 -8.62 12.20 1.79
N LYS A 81 -7.42 12.49 1.26
CA LYS A 81 -7.19 13.73 0.48
C LYS A 81 -7.93 13.77 -0.85
N VAL A 82 -8.04 12.64 -1.54
CA VAL A 82 -8.66 12.58 -2.87
C VAL A 82 -10.16 12.35 -2.74
N TYR A 83 -10.56 11.32 -1.99
CA TYR A 83 -11.94 10.88 -1.92
C TYR A 83 -12.83 11.84 -1.12
N ASP A 84 -12.39 12.32 0.05
CA ASP A 84 -13.24 13.21 0.85
C ASP A 84 -13.42 14.57 0.17
N LYS A 85 -12.38 15.09 -0.52
CA LYS A 85 -12.49 16.35 -1.26
C LYS A 85 -13.57 16.29 -2.34
N GLU A 86 -13.63 15.20 -3.09
CA GLU A 86 -14.63 15.06 -4.16
C GLU A 86 -16.02 14.70 -3.63
N VAL A 87 -16.11 13.95 -2.53
CA VAL A 87 -17.39 13.70 -1.84
C VAL A 87 -17.95 15.00 -1.26
N GLU A 88 -17.09 15.88 -0.73
CA GLU A 88 -17.49 17.16 -0.15
C GLU A 88 -17.89 18.18 -1.22
N GLU A 89 -17.23 18.18 -2.38
CA GLU A 89 -17.67 18.98 -3.55
C GLU A 89 -19.03 18.50 -4.09
N LEU A 90 -19.29 17.19 -4.13
CA LEU A 90 -20.59 16.65 -4.53
C LEU A 90 -21.70 16.96 -3.53
N LYS A 91 -21.39 16.93 -2.22
CA LYS A 91 -22.33 17.31 -1.17
C LYS A 91 -22.74 18.78 -1.22
N LYS A 92 -21.85 19.68 -1.66
CA LYS A 92 -22.14 21.12 -1.83
C LYS A 92 -23.02 21.44 -3.04
N MET A 93 -23.19 20.49 -3.95
CA MET A 93 -24.06 20.62 -5.13
C MET A 93 -25.49 20.10 -4.90
N LEU A 94 -25.78 19.57 -3.70
CA LEU A 94 -27.10 19.17 -3.20
C LEU A 94 -27.61 20.23 -2.20
#